data_AF-A0A956VB73-F1
#
_entry.id   AF-A0A956VB73-F1
#
_cell.length_a   1.000
_cell.length_b   1.000
_cell.length_c   1.000
_cell.angle_alpha   90.00
_cell.angle_beta   90.00
_cell.angle_gamma   90.00
#
_symmetry.space_group_name_H-M   'P 1'
#
loop_
_entity.id
_entity.type
_entity.pdbx_description
1 polymer ?
#
loop_
_entity_poly.entity_id
_entity_poly.type
_entity_poly.pdbx_seq_one_letter_code
_entity_poly.pdbx_strand_id
1 'polypeptide(L)'
;WPLQAKALEEHGPFYNNDPATSVSMGRFKLVSMEPGKRIVLEANEKYKGPVPPRLKRKEFIYMDPSTFFAAFQNNEIYEVGYESLTPADFDLVLNDPVLSENYLRHFGDFRTDYLLFDTYTEPFSDLNVRKAFAHAVDRENIIKNVYGEIKAMPAYSMLMPGFPSSDTEGNLHEYQMYDCDMAKQYLADAGYASGADFPPQELWLRNEAPALQAVFQAVAASI
;
A
#
# COMPACT_ATOMS: atom_id res chain seq x y z
N TRP A 1 14.40 -1.27 13.43
CA TRP A 1 15.65 -2.07 13.55
C TRP A 1 16.73 -1.20 14.17
N PRO A 2 17.51 -1.69 15.13
CA PRO A 2 18.61 -0.93 15.71
C PRO A 2 19.65 -0.57 14.64
N LEU A 3 20.13 0.67 14.67
CA LEU A 3 21.21 1.17 13.81
C LEU A 3 22.54 1.14 14.60
N GLN A 4 23.67 1.02 13.89
CA GLN A 4 24.99 0.98 14.50
C GLN A 4 25.53 2.41 14.65
N ALA A 5 25.61 2.89 15.89
CA ALA A 5 25.95 4.29 16.20
C ALA A 5 27.35 4.70 15.74
N LYS A 6 28.36 3.84 15.90
CA LYS A 6 29.74 4.10 15.48
C LYS A 6 29.88 4.24 13.96
N ALA A 7 29.20 3.39 13.18
CA ALA A 7 29.21 3.43 11.73
C ALA A 7 28.48 4.67 11.21
N LEU A 8 27.40 5.08 11.89
CA LEU A 8 26.72 6.35 11.61
C LEU A 8 27.66 7.55 11.86
N GLU A 9 28.41 7.54 12.95
CA GLU A 9 29.40 8.59 13.27
C GLU A 9 30.57 8.62 12.28
N GLU A 10 31.11 7.45 11.92
CA GLU A 10 32.29 7.32 11.04
C GLU A 10 31.98 7.51 9.55
N HIS A 11 30.77 7.14 9.10
CA HIS A 11 30.43 7.05 7.66
C HIS A 11 29.17 7.83 7.27
N GLY A 12 28.48 8.46 8.22
CA GLY A 12 27.30 9.28 7.97
C GLY A 12 26.01 8.48 7.77
N PRO A 13 24.89 9.16 7.46
CA PRO A 13 23.53 8.59 7.50
C PRO A 13 23.27 7.50 6.46
N PHE A 14 24.13 7.34 5.46
CA PHE A 14 23.97 6.37 4.38
C PHE A 14 24.96 5.19 4.46
N TYR A 15 25.64 5.00 5.59
CA TYR A 15 26.61 3.91 5.78
C TYR A 15 26.03 2.52 5.47
N ASN A 16 24.71 2.34 5.60
CA ASN A 16 24.00 1.10 5.35
C ASN A 16 23.68 0.84 3.87
N ASN A 17 24.00 1.77 2.96
CA ASN A 17 23.80 1.60 1.52
C ASN A 17 25.06 1.10 0.78
N ASP A 18 26.21 1.08 1.45
CA ASP A 18 27.48 0.61 0.90
C ASP A 18 27.89 -0.69 1.63
N PRO A 19 28.14 -1.80 0.90
CA PRO A 19 28.64 -3.04 1.48
C PRO A 19 29.90 -2.89 2.35
N ALA A 20 30.77 -1.90 2.06
CA ALA A 20 32.01 -1.67 2.80
C ALA A 20 31.80 -1.05 4.19
N THR A 21 30.76 -0.23 4.34
CA THR A 21 30.47 0.49 5.60
C THR A 21 29.26 -0.09 6.34
N SER A 22 28.39 -0.85 5.65
CA SER A 22 27.15 -1.36 6.20
C SER A 22 27.39 -2.36 7.32
N VAL A 23 26.75 -2.13 8.46
CA VAL A 23 26.76 -3.05 9.61
C VAL A 23 25.36 -3.63 9.83
N SER A 24 25.26 -4.97 9.81
CA SER A 24 24.01 -5.68 10.05
C SER A 24 24.11 -6.62 11.26
N MET A 25 23.10 -6.55 12.12
CA MET A 25 22.84 -7.56 13.15
C MET A 25 21.67 -8.49 12.77
N GLY A 26 21.15 -8.36 11.55
CA GLY A 26 20.09 -9.21 11.02
C GLY A 26 20.62 -10.53 10.46
N ARG A 27 19.69 -11.39 10.00
CA ARG A 27 20.01 -12.70 9.37
C ARG A 27 20.75 -12.57 8.05
N PHE A 28 20.65 -11.41 7.40
CA PHE A 28 21.31 -11.12 6.13
C PHE A 28 22.15 -9.85 6.24
N LYS A 29 23.24 -9.79 5.47
CA LYS A 29 24.13 -8.65 5.33
C LYS A 29 24.14 -8.19 3.87
N LEU A 30 24.27 -6.87 3.65
CA LEU A 30 24.42 -6.29 2.33
C LEU A 30 25.75 -6.73 1.72
N VAL A 31 25.73 -7.18 0.46
CA VAL A 31 26.94 -7.52 -0.30
C VAL A 31 27.04 -6.79 -1.64
N SER A 32 25.92 -6.32 -2.20
CA SER A 32 25.91 -5.42 -3.36
C SER A 32 24.70 -4.49 -3.30
N MET A 33 24.92 -3.23 -3.66
CA MET A 33 23.88 -2.22 -3.85
C MET A 33 24.12 -1.55 -5.20
N GLU A 34 23.25 -1.80 -6.16
CA GLU A 34 23.26 -1.19 -7.49
C GLU A 34 21.97 -0.38 -7.65
N PRO A 35 22.02 0.96 -7.41
CA PRO A 35 20.84 1.81 -7.44
C PRO A 35 20.04 1.65 -8.73
N GLY A 36 18.72 1.46 -8.59
CA GLY A 36 17.80 1.26 -9.71
C GLY A 36 17.96 -0.06 -10.47
N LYS A 37 18.78 -1.01 -9.97
CA LYS A 37 19.02 -2.30 -10.62
C LYS A 37 18.84 -3.48 -9.69
N ARG A 38 19.61 -3.53 -8.61
CA ARG A 38 19.72 -4.74 -7.80
C ARG A 38 20.24 -4.47 -6.39
N ILE A 39 19.68 -5.17 -5.42
CA ILE A 39 20.24 -5.29 -4.06
C ILE A 39 20.52 -6.75 -3.80
N VAL A 40 21.73 -7.08 -3.37
CA VAL A 40 22.12 -8.44 -3.03
C VAL A 40 22.44 -8.51 -1.55
N LEU A 41 21.77 -9.43 -0.85
CA LEU A 41 22.05 -9.77 0.53
C LEU A 41 22.49 -11.22 0.64
N GLU A 42 23.40 -11.51 1.56
CA GLU A 42 23.82 -12.87 1.89
C GLU A 42 23.61 -13.18 3.35
N ALA A 43 23.54 -14.47 3.70
CA ALA A 43 23.44 -14.91 5.08
C ALA A 43 24.54 -14.26 5.94
N ASN A 44 24.15 -13.69 7.06
CA ASN A 44 25.06 -13.10 8.02
C ASN A 44 25.57 -14.18 8.98
N GLU A 45 26.78 -14.69 8.73
CA GLU A 45 27.43 -15.69 9.56
C GLU A 45 27.63 -15.25 11.03
N LYS A 46 27.63 -13.93 11.29
CA LYS A 46 27.74 -13.36 12.63
C LYS A 46 26.40 -13.30 13.37
N TYR A 47 25.28 -13.62 12.71
CA TYR A 47 23.96 -13.62 13.34
C TYR A 47 23.87 -14.71 14.43
N LYS A 48 23.52 -14.30 15.65
CA LYS A 48 23.36 -15.20 16.82
C LYS A 48 21.92 -15.25 17.35
N GLY A 49 20.96 -14.70 16.61
CA GLY A 49 19.56 -14.71 17.04
C GLY A 49 18.92 -16.10 16.88
N PRO A 50 17.71 -16.26 17.42
CA PRO A 50 17.09 -17.58 17.64
C PRO A 50 16.71 -18.32 16.34
N VAL A 51 16.63 -17.62 15.20
CA VAL A 51 16.18 -18.21 13.93
C VAL A 51 17.25 -17.93 12.87
N PRO A 52 18.10 -18.91 12.52
CA PRO A 52 19.15 -18.71 11.52
C PRO A 52 18.57 -18.50 10.11
N PRO A 53 19.32 -17.86 9.20
CA PRO A 53 18.91 -17.75 7.80
C PRO A 53 18.80 -19.15 7.17
N ARG A 54 17.66 -19.45 6.54
CA ARG A 54 17.45 -20.67 5.74
C ARG A 54 17.87 -20.51 4.28
N LEU A 55 17.97 -19.26 3.81
CA LEU A 55 18.47 -18.91 2.49
C LEU A 55 19.91 -18.41 2.61
N LYS A 56 20.75 -18.76 1.63
CA LYS A 56 22.13 -18.26 1.58
C LYS A 56 22.23 -16.86 1.00
N ARG A 57 21.32 -16.51 0.09
CA ARG A 57 21.35 -15.29 -0.70
C ARG A 57 19.93 -14.81 -1.04
N LYS A 58 19.75 -13.50 -1.11
CA LYS A 58 18.54 -12.83 -1.56
C LYS A 58 18.92 -11.75 -2.56
N GLU A 59 18.22 -11.70 -3.68
CA GLU A 59 18.39 -10.67 -4.69
C GLU A 59 17.06 -9.94 -4.85
N PHE A 60 17.09 -8.62 -4.65
CA PHE A 60 15.98 -7.74 -4.97
C PHE A 60 16.31 -7.12 -6.31
N ILE A 61 15.49 -7.39 -7.33
CA ILE A 61 15.70 -6.92 -8.69
C ILE A 61 14.74 -5.77 -8.94
N TYR A 62 15.26 -4.66 -9.44
CA TYR A 62 14.43 -3.52 -9.86
C TYR A 62 13.96 -3.77 -11.29
N MET A 63 12.64 -3.88 -11.47
CA MET A 63 11.98 -3.96 -12.78
C MET A 63 10.60 -3.32 -12.69
N ASP A 64 9.89 -3.22 -13.81
CA ASP A 64 8.55 -2.67 -13.83
C ASP A 64 7.58 -3.59 -13.06
N PRO A 65 6.75 -3.08 -12.13
CA PRO A 65 5.80 -3.90 -11.38
C PRO A 65 4.85 -4.71 -12.27
N SER A 66 4.49 -4.21 -13.46
CA SER A 66 3.62 -4.90 -14.41
C SER A 66 4.25 -6.16 -15.00
N THR A 67 5.57 -6.35 -14.90
CA THR A 67 6.27 -7.53 -15.42
C THR A 67 6.55 -8.59 -14.37
N PHE A 68 6.24 -8.34 -13.08
CA PHE A 68 6.60 -9.25 -11.99
C PHE A 68 5.97 -10.63 -12.15
N PHE A 69 4.67 -10.72 -12.49
CA PHE A 69 4.01 -12.02 -12.59
C PHE A 69 4.55 -12.87 -13.75
N ALA A 70 4.82 -12.25 -14.90
CA ALA A 70 5.47 -12.93 -16.03
C ALA A 70 6.89 -13.40 -15.68
N ALA A 71 7.68 -12.56 -15.01
CA ALA A 71 9.02 -12.92 -14.53
C ALA A 71 8.97 -14.10 -13.55
N PHE A 72 7.96 -14.16 -12.68
CA PHE A 72 7.72 -15.30 -11.79
C PHE A 72 7.38 -16.57 -12.56
N GLN A 73 6.46 -16.50 -13.53
CA GLN A 73 6.11 -17.63 -14.40
C GLN A 73 7.31 -18.17 -15.19
N ASN A 74 8.24 -17.29 -15.56
CA ASN A 74 9.48 -17.64 -16.25
C ASN A 74 10.62 -18.13 -15.31
N ASN A 75 10.36 -18.25 -14.00
CA ASN A 75 11.37 -18.58 -12.97
C ASN A 75 12.53 -17.58 -12.86
N GLU A 76 12.33 -16.32 -13.26
CA GLU A 76 13.32 -15.25 -13.13
C GLU A 76 13.31 -14.65 -11.70
N ILE A 77 12.14 -14.68 -11.05
CA ILE A 77 11.94 -14.34 -9.64
C ILE A 77 11.10 -15.41 -8.95
N TYR A 78 11.15 -15.45 -7.62
CA TYR A 78 10.52 -16.51 -6.81
C TYR A 78 9.47 -16.00 -5.82
N GLU A 79 9.24 -14.69 -5.79
CA GLU A 79 8.30 -14.04 -4.89
C GLU A 79 7.66 -12.86 -5.63
N VAL A 80 6.34 -12.74 -5.57
CA VAL A 80 5.57 -11.63 -6.12
C VAL A 80 4.60 -11.16 -5.04
N GLY A 81 4.61 -9.86 -4.76
CA GLY A 81 3.65 -9.24 -3.85
C GLY A 81 2.25 -9.20 -4.45
N TYR A 82 1.23 -9.43 -3.63
CA TYR A 82 -0.18 -9.44 -4.03
C TYR A 82 -0.62 -8.11 -4.67
N GLU A 83 0.01 -7.00 -4.29
CA GLU A 83 -0.20 -5.66 -4.83
C GLU A 83 0.14 -5.57 -6.32
N SER A 84 1.07 -6.40 -6.79
CA SER A 84 1.54 -6.44 -8.18
C SER A 84 0.68 -7.36 -9.06
N LEU A 85 -0.27 -8.10 -8.48
CA LEU A 85 -1.17 -8.99 -9.21
C LEU A 85 -2.48 -8.28 -9.55
N THR A 86 -2.95 -8.41 -10.78
CA THR A 86 -4.28 -7.96 -11.22
C THR A 86 -5.37 -8.96 -10.79
N PRO A 87 -6.67 -8.59 -10.84
CA PRO A 87 -7.75 -9.56 -10.64
C PRO A 87 -7.64 -10.79 -11.57
N ALA A 88 -7.26 -10.59 -12.83
CA ALA A 88 -7.07 -11.68 -13.79
C ALA A 88 -5.88 -12.58 -13.42
N ASP A 89 -4.79 -12.01 -12.90
CA ASP A 89 -3.66 -12.83 -12.40
C ASP A 89 -4.08 -13.66 -11.20
N PHE A 90 -4.93 -13.13 -10.33
CA PHE A 90 -5.49 -13.89 -9.22
C PHE A 90 -6.37 -15.06 -9.65
N ASP A 91 -7.15 -14.91 -10.72
CA ASP A 91 -7.90 -16.03 -11.28
C ASP A 91 -6.94 -17.16 -11.72
N LEU A 92 -5.79 -16.83 -12.29
CA LEU A 92 -4.76 -17.81 -12.65
C LEU A 92 -4.15 -18.46 -11.40
N VAL A 93 -3.79 -17.66 -10.40
CA VAL A 93 -3.21 -18.15 -9.14
C VAL A 93 -4.17 -19.08 -8.39
N LEU A 94 -5.45 -18.73 -8.30
CA LEU A 94 -6.45 -19.49 -7.55
C LEU A 94 -6.88 -20.78 -8.25
N ASN A 95 -6.83 -20.82 -9.59
CA ASN A 95 -7.17 -22.02 -10.36
C ASN A 95 -5.99 -22.99 -10.52
N ASP A 96 -4.77 -22.59 -10.15
CA ASP A 96 -3.61 -23.47 -10.10
C ASP A 96 -3.46 -24.08 -8.69
N PRO A 97 -3.46 -25.43 -8.54
CA PRO A 97 -3.38 -26.08 -7.23
C PRO A 97 -2.09 -25.76 -6.44
N VAL A 98 -0.97 -25.55 -7.13
CA VAL A 98 0.32 -25.27 -6.49
C VAL A 98 0.37 -23.81 -6.08
N LEU A 99 -0.01 -22.89 -6.97
CA LEU A 99 0.02 -21.46 -6.65
C LEU A 99 -1.01 -21.10 -5.59
N SER A 100 -2.21 -21.68 -5.63
CA SER A 100 -3.24 -21.45 -4.62
C SER A 100 -2.80 -21.93 -3.23
N GLU A 101 -2.12 -23.07 -3.12
CA GLU A 101 -1.56 -23.56 -1.84
C GLU A 101 -0.44 -22.64 -1.32
N ASN A 102 0.37 -22.08 -2.23
CA ASN A 102 1.45 -21.14 -1.88
C ASN A 102 0.97 -19.70 -1.66
N TYR A 103 -0.26 -19.36 -2.09
CA TYR A 103 -0.85 -18.05 -1.85
C TYR A 103 -1.37 -17.95 -0.42
N LEU A 104 -0.51 -17.48 0.47
CA LEU A 104 -0.89 -17.12 1.83
C LEU A 104 -1.62 -15.77 1.78
N ARG A 105 -2.96 -15.81 1.70
CA ARG A 105 -3.79 -14.60 1.73
C ARG A 105 -3.42 -13.76 2.94
N HIS A 106 -2.79 -12.62 2.68
CA HIS A 106 -2.23 -11.77 3.69
C HIS A 106 -3.20 -10.62 3.97
N PHE A 107 -3.92 -10.70 5.08
CA PHE A 107 -4.63 -9.55 5.66
C PHE A 107 -3.71 -8.69 6.56
N GLY A 108 -2.43 -9.05 6.62
CA GLY A 108 -1.52 -8.73 7.73
C GLY A 108 -0.62 -7.52 7.53
N ASP A 109 -0.75 -6.79 6.43
CA ASP A 109 -0.21 -5.44 6.39
C ASP A 109 -1.35 -4.58 6.87
N PHE A 110 -1.36 -4.22 8.17
CA PHE A 110 -2.47 -3.52 8.81
C PHE A 110 -2.71 -2.12 8.18
N ARG A 111 -3.11 -2.11 6.91
CA ARG A 111 -3.06 -1.02 5.96
C ARG A 111 -4.46 -0.67 5.56
N THR A 112 -4.80 0.58 5.81
CA THR A 112 -5.97 1.23 5.24
C THR A 112 -5.47 2.18 4.19
N ASP A 113 -6.00 2.10 2.96
CA ASP A 113 -5.81 3.13 1.94
C ASP A 113 -6.86 4.21 2.14
N TYR A 114 -6.44 5.48 2.16
CA TYR A 114 -7.31 6.62 2.50
C TYR A 114 -6.89 7.88 1.72
N LEU A 115 -7.84 8.81 1.59
CA LEU A 115 -7.54 10.17 1.13
C LEU A 115 -7.04 11.00 2.32
N LEU A 116 -5.90 11.66 2.14
CA LEU A 116 -5.38 12.62 3.11
C LEU A 116 -5.70 14.04 2.64
N PHE A 117 -6.30 14.83 3.53
CA PHE A 117 -6.65 16.23 3.27
C PHE A 117 -5.74 17.16 4.08
N ASP A 118 -5.37 18.31 3.51
CA ASP A 118 -4.83 19.42 4.31
C ASP A 118 -6.00 20.08 5.07
N THR A 119 -6.11 19.78 6.36
CA THR A 119 -7.21 20.28 7.19
C THR A 119 -7.02 21.71 7.68
N TYR A 120 -5.96 22.40 7.25
CA TYR A 120 -5.66 23.78 7.65
C TYR A 120 -5.90 24.80 6.54
N THR A 121 -6.10 24.37 5.31
CA THR A 121 -6.25 25.24 4.14
C THR A 121 -7.57 24.97 3.42
N GLU A 122 -8.18 26.05 2.91
CA GLU A 122 -9.37 25.94 2.06
C GLU A 122 -9.06 25.11 0.80
N PRO A 123 -10.03 24.30 0.30
CA PRO A 123 -11.39 24.13 0.82
C PRO A 123 -11.48 23.07 1.95
N PHE A 124 -10.40 22.34 2.21
CA PHE A 124 -10.43 21.16 3.10
C PHE A 124 -10.33 21.49 4.58
N SER A 125 -10.13 22.75 4.98
CA SER A 125 -10.34 23.25 6.35
C SER A 125 -11.79 23.08 6.79
N ASP A 126 -12.76 23.22 5.88
CA ASP A 126 -14.18 23.00 6.18
C ASP A 126 -14.49 21.49 6.36
N LEU A 127 -15.08 21.15 7.50
CA LEU A 127 -15.51 19.78 7.80
C LEU A 127 -16.59 19.30 6.82
N ASN A 128 -17.47 20.18 6.35
CA ASN A 128 -18.53 19.81 5.42
C ASN A 128 -17.95 19.37 4.06
N VAL A 129 -16.88 20.00 3.58
CA VAL A 129 -16.17 19.54 2.37
C VAL A 129 -15.63 18.12 2.57
N ARG A 130 -14.98 17.85 3.71
CA ARG A 130 -14.45 16.50 3.99
C ARG A 130 -15.54 15.44 4.12
N LYS A 131 -16.69 15.78 4.72
CA LYS A 131 -17.85 14.89 4.80
C LYS A 131 -18.45 14.64 3.41
N ALA A 132 -18.54 15.66 2.57
CA ALA A 132 -19.01 15.50 1.20
C ALA A 132 -18.17 14.46 0.44
N PHE A 133 -16.84 14.58 0.52
CA PHE A 133 -15.91 13.61 -0.07
C PHE A 133 -16.07 12.20 0.52
N ALA A 134 -16.25 12.08 1.84
CA ALA A 134 -16.42 10.78 2.49
C ALA A 134 -17.64 10.01 1.96
N HIS A 135 -18.74 10.72 1.72
CA HIS A 135 -20.00 10.16 1.19
C HIS A 135 -20.04 10.03 -0.34
N ALA A 136 -19.18 10.73 -1.08
CA ALA A 136 -19.11 10.64 -2.54
C ALA A 136 -18.39 9.38 -3.05
N VAL A 137 -17.57 8.72 -2.21
CA VAL A 137 -16.77 7.58 -2.64
C VAL A 137 -17.54 6.25 -2.53
N ASP A 138 -17.83 5.64 -3.68
CA ASP A 138 -18.46 4.31 -3.80
C ASP A 138 -17.43 3.17 -3.61
N ARG A 139 -16.88 3.09 -2.40
CA ARG A 139 -15.81 2.14 -2.01
C ARG A 139 -16.21 0.68 -2.20
N GLU A 140 -17.49 0.32 -2.03
CA GLU A 140 -18.01 -1.03 -2.29
C GLU A 140 -17.87 -1.40 -3.77
N ASN A 141 -18.36 -0.54 -4.66
CA ASN A 141 -18.32 -0.74 -6.11
C ASN A 141 -16.89 -0.73 -6.66
N ILE A 142 -16.04 0.18 -6.17
CA ILE A 142 -14.62 0.25 -6.54
C ILE A 142 -13.90 -1.04 -6.18
N ILE A 143 -14.12 -1.57 -4.98
CA ILE A 143 -13.48 -2.83 -4.57
C ILE A 143 -14.00 -4.00 -5.39
N LYS A 144 -15.32 -4.09 -5.58
CA LYS A 144 -15.92 -5.19 -6.34
C LYS A 144 -15.47 -5.22 -7.80
N ASN A 145 -15.42 -4.06 -8.46
CA ASN A 145 -15.30 -4.00 -9.93
C ASN A 145 -13.93 -3.51 -10.43
N VAL A 146 -13.12 -2.85 -9.59
CA VAL A 146 -11.81 -2.32 -9.99
C VAL A 146 -10.67 -3.08 -9.32
N TYR A 147 -10.71 -3.27 -8.00
CA TYR A 147 -9.58 -3.87 -7.27
C TYR A 147 -9.67 -5.38 -7.07
N GLY A 148 -10.88 -5.89 -6.85
CA GLY A 148 -11.18 -7.27 -6.49
C GLY A 148 -11.21 -7.52 -4.98
N GLU A 149 -12.26 -8.19 -4.51
CA GLU A 149 -12.48 -8.56 -3.10
C GLU A 149 -11.41 -9.51 -2.53
N ILE A 150 -10.62 -10.14 -3.42
CA ILE A 150 -9.48 -10.94 -3.01
C ILE A 150 -8.36 -10.07 -2.40
N LYS A 151 -8.23 -8.82 -2.86
CA LYS A 151 -7.15 -7.89 -2.51
C LYS A 151 -7.50 -6.89 -1.41
N ALA A 152 -8.77 -6.51 -1.28
CA ALA A 152 -9.21 -5.53 -0.29
C ALA A 152 -10.65 -5.77 0.18
N MET A 153 -11.01 -5.06 1.24
CA MET A 153 -12.38 -4.91 1.72
C MET A 153 -12.69 -3.43 1.94
N PRO A 154 -13.96 -3.01 1.83
CA PRO A 154 -14.38 -1.64 2.09
C PRO A 154 -13.96 -1.19 3.49
N ALA A 155 -13.37 0.01 3.58
CA ALA A 155 -12.92 0.59 4.83
C ALA A 155 -13.77 1.81 5.21
N TYR A 156 -14.33 1.75 6.42
CA TYR A 156 -15.12 2.83 7.05
C TYR A 156 -14.43 3.42 8.29
N SER A 157 -13.26 2.88 8.65
CA SER A 157 -12.44 3.37 9.74
C SER A 157 -10.96 3.21 9.39
N MET A 158 -10.10 3.93 10.11
CA MET A 158 -8.65 3.85 9.91
C MET A 158 -8.03 2.53 10.37
N LEU A 159 -8.61 1.92 11.39
CA LEU A 159 -8.11 0.68 11.97
C LEU A 159 -8.78 -0.51 11.30
N MET A 160 -8.00 -1.31 10.58
CA MET A 160 -8.55 -2.52 9.96
C MET A 160 -9.10 -3.51 11.00
N PRO A 161 -10.12 -4.31 10.61
CA PRO A 161 -10.67 -5.35 11.47
C PRO A 161 -9.57 -6.27 12.03
N GLY A 162 -9.64 -6.54 13.33
CA GLY A 162 -8.66 -7.36 14.05
C GLY A 162 -7.55 -6.56 14.75
N PHE A 163 -7.44 -5.24 14.49
CA PHE A 163 -6.61 -4.37 15.33
C PHE A 163 -7.34 -4.07 16.67
N PRO A 164 -6.62 -3.97 17.80
CA PRO A 164 -7.23 -3.49 19.05
C PRO A 164 -7.94 -2.16 18.84
N SER A 165 -9.19 -2.05 19.30
CA SER A 165 -10.04 -0.85 19.11
C SER A 165 -10.40 -0.53 17.66
N SER A 166 -10.29 -1.49 16.72
CA SER A 166 -10.92 -1.37 15.41
C SER A 166 -12.45 -1.28 15.53
N ASP A 167 -13.07 -0.63 14.56
CA ASP A 167 -14.53 -0.47 14.52
C ASP A 167 -15.22 -1.76 14.05
N THR A 168 -15.15 -2.80 14.87
CA THR A 168 -15.73 -4.11 14.55
C THR A 168 -17.25 -4.11 14.57
N GLU A 169 -17.86 -3.16 15.27
CA GLU A 169 -19.31 -3.01 15.38
C GLU A 169 -19.91 -2.20 14.21
N GLY A 170 -19.06 -1.56 13.39
CA GLY A 170 -19.50 -0.74 12.26
C GLY A 170 -20.12 0.60 12.67
N ASN A 171 -19.80 1.10 13.87
CA ASN A 171 -20.35 2.34 14.40
C ASN A 171 -19.90 3.56 13.59
N LEU A 172 -18.83 3.46 12.79
CA LEU A 172 -18.33 4.53 11.96
C LEU A 172 -18.87 4.50 10.51
N HIS A 173 -19.61 3.44 10.14
CA HIS A 173 -20.14 3.27 8.79
C HIS A 173 -20.99 4.46 8.33
N GLU A 174 -21.86 4.97 9.20
CA GLU A 174 -22.77 6.07 8.85
C GLU A 174 -22.06 7.37 8.42
N TYR A 175 -20.81 7.59 8.83
CA TYR A 175 -20.06 8.81 8.50
C TYR A 175 -19.38 8.76 7.14
N GLN A 176 -19.30 7.58 6.52
CA GLN A 176 -18.54 7.37 5.28
C GLN A 176 -19.25 6.45 4.28
N MET A 177 -20.50 6.06 4.56
CA MET A 177 -21.32 5.31 3.61
C MET A 177 -21.52 6.12 2.32
N TYR A 178 -21.52 5.42 1.19
CA TYR A 178 -21.76 6.05 -0.09
C TYR A 178 -23.20 6.58 -0.16
N ASP A 179 -23.34 7.89 -0.25
CA ASP A 179 -24.62 8.61 -0.33
C ASP A 179 -24.40 9.94 -1.06
N CYS A 180 -24.74 9.96 -2.36
CA CYS A 180 -24.59 11.14 -3.21
C CYS A 180 -25.45 12.33 -2.75
N ASP A 181 -26.60 12.09 -2.12
CA ASP A 181 -27.50 13.17 -1.72
C ASP A 181 -26.97 13.84 -0.45
N MET A 182 -26.45 13.06 0.51
CA MET A 182 -25.69 13.59 1.64
C MET A 182 -24.44 14.33 1.19
N ALA A 183 -23.69 13.78 0.22
CA ALA A 183 -22.50 14.42 -0.31
C ALA A 183 -22.81 15.81 -0.89
N LYS A 184 -23.85 15.91 -1.73
CA LYS A 184 -24.31 17.20 -2.31
C LYS A 184 -24.79 18.16 -1.24
N GLN A 185 -25.52 17.68 -0.23
CA GLN A 185 -26.00 18.52 0.86
C GLN A 185 -24.81 19.12 1.64
N TYR A 186 -23.83 18.31 2.03
CA TYR A 186 -22.64 18.81 2.72
C TYR A 186 -21.83 19.79 1.86
N LEU A 187 -21.70 19.51 0.55
CA LEU A 187 -21.02 20.42 -0.36
C LEU A 187 -21.76 21.76 -0.51
N ALA A 188 -23.10 21.74 -0.53
CA ALA A 188 -23.92 22.94 -0.52
C ALA A 188 -23.80 23.72 0.79
N ASP A 189 -23.78 23.04 1.93
CA ASP A 189 -23.58 23.65 3.25
C ASP A 189 -22.20 24.31 3.40
N ALA A 190 -21.20 23.83 2.65
CA ALA A 190 -19.88 24.45 2.51
C ALA A 190 -19.83 25.63 1.52
N GLY A 191 -20.96 26.01 0.91
CA GLY A 191 -21.07 27.13 -0.04
C GLY A 191 -20.92 26.74 -1.51
N TYR A 192 -20.86 25.45 -1.84
CA TYR A 192 -20.62 24.95 -3.20
C TYR A 192 -21.85 24.18 -3.75
N ALA A 193 -23.04 24.78 -3.69
CA ALA A 193 -24.32 24.11 -3.98
C ALA A 193 -24.43 23.47 -5.38
N SER A 194 -23.77 24.03 -6.39
CA SER A 194 -23.73 23.48 -7.75
C SER A 194 -22.48 22.65 -8.03
N GLY A 195 -21.49 22.65 -7.13
CA GLY A 195 -20.13 22.14 -7.35
C GLY A 195 -19.31 22.93 -8.39
N ALA A 196 -19.93 23.79 -9.19
CA ALA A 196 -19.28 24.50 -10.30
C ALA A 196 -18.23 25.51 -9.84
N ASP A 197 -18.42 26.07 -8.64
CA ASP A 197 -17.49 27.01 -8.01
C ASP A 197 -16.46 26.31 -7.11
N PHE A 198 -16.49 24.97 -7.01
CA PHE A 198 -15.53 24.24 -6.20
C PHE A 198 -14.14 24.31 -6.85
N PRO A 199 -13.09 24.75 -6.11
CA PRO A 199 -11.78 24.93 -6.71
C PRO A 199 -11.19 23.60 -7.18
N PRO A 200 -10.46 23.57 -8.32
CA PRO A 200 -9.76 22.37 -8.77
C PRO A 200 -8.84 21.81 -7.68
N GLN A 201 -8.88 20.49 -7.48
CA GLN A 201 -8.05 19.77 -6.52
C GLN A 201 -7.12 18.80 -7.24
N GLU A 202 -5.96 18.56 -6.64
CA GLU A 202 -5.00 17.57 -7.12
C GLU A 202 -4.92 16.39 -6.15
N LEU A 203 -5.07 15.17 -6.67
CA LEU A 203 -4.82 13.95 -5.91
C LEU A 203 -3.40 13.44 -6.19
N TRP A 204 -2.57 13.45 -5.16
CA TRP A 204 -1.17 13.03 -5.25
C TRP A 204 -1.02 11.57 -4.83
N LEU A 205 -0.42 10.75 -5.70
CA LEU A 205 -0.16 9.32 -5.44
C LEU A 205 1.34 9.07 -5.28
N ARG A 206 1.72 8.12 -4.41
CA ARG A 206 3.13 7.76 -4.14
C ARG A 206 3.74 6.84 -5.23
N ASN A 207 3.40 7.07 -6.50
CA ASN A 207 3.76 6.18 -7.61
C ASN A 207 3.33 4.72 -7.35
N GLU A 208 2.05 4.55 -7.04
CA GLU A 208 1.46 3.24 -6.70
C GLU A 208 1.54 2.23 -7.86
N ALA A 209 1.42 0.95 -7.57
CA ALA A 209 1.28 -0.07 -8.62
C ALA A 209 0.02 0.17 -9.47
N PRO A 210 -0.01 -0.23 -10.77
CA PRO A 210 -1.12 0.09 -11.67
C PRO A 210 -2.52 -0.27 -11.14
N ALA A 211 -2.66 -1.40 -10.44
CA ALA A 211 -3.92 -1.80 -9.84
C ALA A 211 -4.45 -0.80 -8.81
N LEU A 212 -3.58 -0.25 -7.96
CA LEU A 212 -3.97 0.73 -6.94
C LEU A 212 -4.11 2.15 -7.54
N GLN A 213 -3.36 2.48 -8.60
CA GLN A 213 -3.62 3.70 -9.37
C GLN A 213 -5.04 3.70 -9.96
N ALA A 214 -5.49 2.57 -10.52
CA ALA A 214 -6.85 2.43 -11.05
C ALA A 214 -7.93 2.65 -9.97
N VAL A 215 -7.69 2.18 -8.73
CA VAL A 215 -8.57 2.45 -7.58
C VAL A 215 -8.70 3.94 -7.33
N PHE A 216 -7.58 4.67 -7.21
CA PHE A 216 -7.63 6.10 -6.91
C PHE A 216 -8.14 6.96 -8.07
N GLN A 217 -7.99 6.49 -9.32
CA GLN A 217 -8.67 7.08 -10.48
C GLN A 217 -10.19 6.90 -10.39
N ALA A 218 -10.66 5.72 -9.97
CA ALA A 218 -12.09 5.47 -9.75
C ALA A 218 -12.64 6.28 -8.56
N VAL A 219 -11.86 6.46 -7.50
CA VAL A 219 -12.18 7.36 -6.38
C VAL A 219 -12.34 8.80 -6.88
N ALA A 220 -11.37 9.30 -7.67
CA ALA A 220 -11.43 10.64 -8.24
C ALA A 220 -12.61 10.82 -9.22
N ALA A 221 -13.02 9.77 -9.93
CA ALA A 221 -14.20 9.80 -10.80
C ALA A 221 -15.53 9.69 -10.03
N SER A 222 -15.51 9.29 -8.75
CA SER A 222 -16.71 9.19 -7.91
C SER A 222 -17.07 10.52 -7.24
N ILE A 223 -16.09 11.42 -7.10
CA ILE A 223 -16.19 12.76 -6.49
C ILE A 223 -16.56 13.77 -7.56
#